data_AF-A0A1Y4NCM4-F1
#
_entry.id   AF-A0A1Y4NCM4-F1
#
_cell.length_a   1.000
_cell.length_b   1.000
_cell.length_c   1.000
_cell.angle_alpha   90.00
_cell.angle_beta   90.00
_cell.angle_gamma   90.00
#
_symmetry.space_group_name_H-M   'P 1'
#
loop_
_entity.id
_entity.type
_entity.pdbx_description
1 polymer ?
#
loop_
_entity_poly.entity_id
_entity_poly.type
_entity_poly.pdbx_seq_one_letter_code
_entity_poly.pdbx_strand_id
1 'polypeptide(L)'
;MKRLKLSFFLTKYRIIIIVVLVIILVGVVTFGVLQIDSDKIMGNSTLFGVIGTLLGALIGGVFSLMGSVWVNSKQQRAVQNVKRKNVIYSPLYDELVDIQDHILKKNPYPNYIFFKKEIQTILPHPKFTAWRRIKSDTRYLEVPDVLVKQMEQLEESIHYYQEVRQKANDEIQNILNSVLKDNNLNTCSLINVGSIISGDILNQNEIDIYHKTMEIGNEKTIDEFTREKINKEIYYRCNNAQAIIEVRKKYKEWLNIQRQTIEMLSILIKQVLVRYEG
;
A
#
# COMPACT_ATOMS: atom_id res chain seq x y z
N MET A 1 -28.39 22.95 -3.01
CA MET A 1 -28.30 22.14 -1.77
C MET A 1 -29.54 21.29 -1.46
N LYS A 2 -30.76 21.85 -1.35
CA LYS A 2 -31.98 21.06 -1.05
C LYS A 2 -32.27 19.95 -2.07
N ARG A 3 -32.13 20.24 -3.38
CA ARG A 3 -32.31 19.24 -4.46
C ARG A 3 -31.30 18.09 -4.39
N LEU A 4 -30.03 18.37 -4.04
CA LEU A 4 -28.98 17.35 -3.85
C LEU A 4 -29.22 16.47 -2.62
N LYS A 5 -29.71 17.05 -1.52
CA LYS A 5 -30.10 16.29 -0.32
C LYS A 5 -31.29 15.38 -0.60
N LEU A 6 -32.27 15.86 -1.37
CA LEU A 6 -33.43 15.08 -1.77
C LEU A 6 -33.05 13.95 -2.74
N SER A 7 -32.22 14.23 -3.75
CA SER A 7 -31.74 13.19 -4.67
C SER A 7 -30.90 12.14 -3.92
N PHE A 8 -30.04 12.55 -2.97
CA PHE A 8 -29.29 11.62 -2.13
C PHE A 8 -30.22 10.75 -1.26
N PHE A 9 -31.25 11.35 -0.66
CA PHE A 9 -32.23 10.63 0.16
C PHE A 9 -33.00 9.58 -0.66
N LEU A 10 -33.49 9.96 -1.85
CA LEU A 10 -34.17 9.04 -2.77
C LEU A 10 -33.26 7.89 -3.21
N THR A 11 -31.99 8.16 -3.49
CA THR A 11 -31.01 7.13 -3.83
C THR A 11 -30.72 6.20 -2.64
N LYS A 12 -30.57 6.75 -1.43
CA LYS A 12 -30.27 6.00 -0.20
C LYS A 12 -31.40 5.03 0.19
N TYR A 13 -32.66 5.43 0.01
CA TYR A 13 -33.83 4.65 0.45
C TYR A 13 -34.61 4.00 -0.70
N ARG A 14 -34.04 3.92 -1.91
CA ARG A 14 -34.70 3.44 -3.13
C ARG A 14 -35.41 2.10 -2.98
N ILE A 15 -34.78 1.12 -2.32
CA ILE A 15 -35.36 -0.22 -2.12
C ILE A 15 -36.59 -0.15 -1.20
N ILE A 16 -36.52 0.61 -0.11
CA ILE A 16 -37.65 0.78 0.83
C ILE A 16 -38.83 1.46 0.12
N ILE A 17 -38.55 2.47 -0.70
CA ILE A 17 -39.57 3.18 -1.48
C ILE A 17 -40.26 2.22 -2.47
N ILE A 18 -39.49 1.37 -3.17
CA ILE A 18 -40.04 0.37 -4.09
C ILE A 18 -40.91 -0.64 -3.34
N VAL A 19 -40.46 -1.15 -2.19
CA VAL A 19 -41.23 -2.10 -1.37
C VAL A 19 -42.54 -1.48 -0.89
N VAL A 20 -42.50 -0.24 -0.38
CA VAL A 20 -43.71 0.47 0.07
C VAL A 20 -44.69 0.68 -1.10
N LEU A 21 -44.21 1.06 -2.28
CA LEU A 21 -45.06 1.20 -3.47
C LEU A 21 -45.71 -0.12 -3.88
N VAL A 22 -44.97 -1.24 -3.81
CA VAL A 22 -45.51 -2.58 -4.10
C VAL A 22 -46.58 -2.96 -3.07
N ILE A 23 -46.35 -2.72 -1.77
CA ILE A 23 -47.33 -2.99 -0.72
C ILE A 23 -48.61 -2.17 -0.92
N ILE A 24 -48.47 -0.88 -1.25
CA ILE A 24 -49.60 0.01 -1.55
C ILE A 24 -50.37 -0.52 -2.77
N LEU A 25 -49.68 -0.89 -3.84
CA LEU A 25 -50.30 -1.43 -5.05
C LEU A 25 -51.09 -2.72 -4.76
N VAL A 26 -50.51 -3.65 -4.02
CA VAL A 26 -51.17 -4.90 -3.60
C VAL A 26 -52.37 -4.60 -2.69
N GLY A 27 -52.22 -3.66 -1.76
CA GLY A 27 -53.31 -3.20 -0.89
C GLY A 27 -54.49 -2.60 -1.66
N VAL A 28 -54.22 -1.77 -2.67
CA VAL A 28 -55.26 -1.18 -3.53
C VAL A 28 -55.97 -2.24 -4.37
N VAL A 29 -55.23 -3.20 -4.94
CA VAL A 29 -55.81 -4.30 -5.73
C VAL A 29 -56.68 -5.21 -4.85
N THR A 30 -56.17 -5.61 -3.68
CA THR A 30 -56.91 -6.46 -2.74
C THR A 30 -58.15 -5.78 -2.18
N PHE A 31 -58.06 -4.49 -1.80
CA PHE A 31 -59.20 -3.71 -1.36
C PHE A 31 -60.26 -3.54 -2.46
N GLY A 32 -59.85 -3.30 -3.70
CA GLY A 32 -60.76 -3.23 -4.85
C GLY A 32 -61.47 -4.56 -5.15
N VAL A 33 -60.81 -5.70 -4.92
CA VAL A 33 -61.41 -7.04 -5.06
C VAL A 33 -62.38 -7.35 -3.92
N LEU A 34 -62.09 -6.91 -2.69
CA LEU A 34 -62.98 -7.12 -1.52
C LEU A 34 -64.30 -6.32 -1.60
N GLN A 35 -64.37 -5.27 -2.41
CA GLN A 35 -65.60 -4.51 -2.70
C GLN A 35 -66.54 -5.23 -3.69
N ILE A 36 -66.11 -6.34 -4.28
CA ILE A 36 -66.89 -7.14 -5.23
C ILE A 36 -67.36 -8.41 -4.49
N ASP A 37 -68.65 -8.74 -4.60
CA ASP A 37 -69.24 -9.97 -4.03
C ASP A 37 -68.40 -11.20 -4.38
N SER A 38 -67.87 -11.89 -3.37
CA SER A 38 -67.01 -13.07 -3.57
C SER A 38 -67.70 -14.18 -4.37
N ASP A 39 -69.02 -14.32 -4.21
CA ASP A 39 -69.84 -15.29 -4.96
C ASP A 39 -69.97 -14.94 -6.45
N LYS A 40 -69.94 -13.66 -6.82
CA LYS A 40 -69.94 -13.21 -8.23
C LYS A 40 -68.59 -13.45 -8.91
N ILE A 41 -67.49 -13.40 -8.15
CA ILE A 41 -66.14 -13.67 -8.66
C ILE A 41 -65.95 -15.17 -8.89
N MET A 42 -66.34 -16.02 -7.93
CA MET A 42 -66.23 -17.48 -8.09
C MET A 42 -67.23 -18.05 -9.10
N GLY A 43 -68.41 -17.41 -9.27
CA GLY A 43 -69.40 -17.80 -10.27
C GLY A 43 -69.08 -17.38 -11.72
N ASN A 44 -68.11 -16.49 -11.93
CA ASN A 44 -67.71 -16.01 -13.26
C ASN A 44 -66.27 -16.45 -13.58
N SER A 45 -66.14 -17.59 -14.28
CA SER A 45 -64.85 -18.20 -14.64
C SER A 45 -63.93 -17.27 -15.42
N THR A 46 -64.48 -16.37 -16.25
CA THR A 46 -63.72 -15.37 -16.99
C THR A 46 -63.11 -14.33 -16.06
N LEU A 47 -63.90 -13.83 -15.10
CA LEU A 47 -63.45 -12.79 -14.15
C LEU A 47 -62.41 -13.34 -13.17
N PHE A 48 -62.57 -14.59 -12.71
CA PHE A 48 -61.57 -15.30 -11.92
C PHE A 48 -60.25 -15.49 -12.70
N GLY A 49 -60.32 -15.86 -13.99
CA GLY A 49 -59.15 -16.02 -14.86
C GLY A 49 -58.35 -14.72 -15.07
N VAL A 50 -59.04 -13.59 -15.24
CA VAL A 50 -58.41 -12.27 -15.37
C VAL A 50 -57.70 -11.86 -14.08
N ILE A 51 -58.33 -12.06 -12.92
CA ILE A 51 -57.72 -11.77 -11.61
C ILE A 51 -56.49 -12.65 -11.38
N GLY A 52 -56.57 -13.95 -11.68
CA GLY A 52 -55.44 -14.87 -11.59
C GLY A 52 -54.25 -14.46 -12.46
N THR A 53 -54.52 -13.99 -13.68
CA THR A 53 -53.49 -13.51 -14.62
C THR A 53 -52.85 -12.21 -14.13
N LEU A 54 -53.64 -11.27 -13.60
CA LEU A 54 -53.14 -10.02 -13.02
C LEU A 54 -52.26 -10.27 -11.79
N LEU A 55 -52.68 -11.15 -10.88
CA LEU A 55 -51.89 -11.52 -9.70
C LEU A 55 -50.60 -12.27 -10.10
N GLY A 56 -50.69 -13.19 -11.05
CA GLY A 56 -49.53 -13.90 -11.60
C GLY A 56 -48.52 -12.94 -12.23
N ALA A 57 -48.99 -11.97 -13.03
CA ALA A 57 -48.13 -10.96 -13.65
C ALA A 57 -47.48 -10.02 -12.60
N LEU A 58 -48.21 -9.64 -11.56
CA LEU A 58 -47.69 -8.82 -10.46
C LEU A 58 -46.62 -9.55 -9.67
N ILE A 59 -46.89 -10.80 -9.25
CA ILE A 59 -45.93 -11.63 -8.51
C ILE A 59 -44.70 -11.91 -9.38
N GLY A 60 -44.88 -12.33 -10.63
CA GLY A 60 -43.79 -12.56 -11.58
C GLY A 60 -42.94 -11.31 -11.83
N GLY A 61 -43.58 -10.14 -11.95
CA GLY A 61 -42.90 -8.85 -12.09
C GLY A 61 -42.05 -8.49 -10.86
N VAL A 62 -42.57 -8.69 -9.65
CA VAL A 62 -41.82 -8.45 -8.40
C VAL A 62 -40.63 -9.38 -8.27
N PHE A 63 -40.81 -10.69 -8.49
CA PHE A 63 -39.70 -11.65 -8.44
C PHE A 63 -38.63 -11.39 -9.49
N SER A 64 -39.04 -11.03 -10.72
CA SER A 64 -38.12 -10.64 -11.79
C SER A 64 -37.32 -9.39 -11.42
N LEU A 65 -37.97 -8.37 -10.86
CA LEU A 65 -37.30 -7.15 -10.40
C LEU A 65 -36.33 -7.44 -9.26
N MET A 66 -36.74 -8.22 -8.24
CA MET A 66 -35.86 -8.61 -7.13
C MET A 66 -34.65 -9.40 -7.63
N GLY A 67 -34.86 -10.36 -8.54
CA GLY A 67 -33.78 -11.11 -9.18
C GLY A 67 -32.80 -10.20 -9.92
N SER A 68 -33.32 -9.27 -10.73
CA SER A 68 -32.49 -8.32 -11.50
C SER A 68 -31.67 -7.39 -10.59
N VAL A 69 -32.26 -6.87 -9.50
CA VAL A 69 -31.56 -6.00 -8.53
C VAL A 69 -30.49 -6.78 -7.78
N TRP A 70 -30.77 -8.02 -7.39
CA TRP A 70 -29.80 -8.88 -6.71
C TRP A 70 -28.61 -9.22 -7.61
N VAL A 71 -28.86 -9.65 -8.86
CA VAL A 71 -27.81 -9.95 -9.84
C VAL A 71 -26.99 -8.70 -10.14
N ASN A 72 -27.64 -7.56 -10.39
CA ASN A 72 -26.96 -6.29 -10.67
C ASN A 72 -26.10 -5.84 -9.47
N SER A 73 -26.62 -5.95 -8.23
CA SER A 73 -25.83 -5.63 -7.03
C SER A 73 -24.60 -6.53 -6.89
N LYS A 74 -24.73 -7.84 -7.17
CA LYS A 74 -23.61 -8.77 -7.16
C LYS A 74 -22.57 -8.43 -8.23
N GLN A 75 -23.01 -8.10 -9.45
CA GLN A 75 -22.14 -7.66 -10.54
C GLN A 75 -21.40 -6.36 -10.20
N GLN A 76 -22.09 -5.35 -9.67
CA GLN A 76 -21.48 -4.09 -9.25
C GLN A 76 -20.42 -4.31 -8.16
N ARG A 77 -20.69 -5.18 -7.18
CA ARG A 77 -19.70 -5.55 -6.15
C ARG A 77 -18.48 -6.24 -6.77
N ALA A 78 -18.67 -7.13 -7.74
CA ALA A 78 -17.56 -7.79 -8.43
C ALA A 78 -16.70 -6.75 -9.17
N VAL A 79 -17.32 -5.89 -9.98
CA VAL A 79 -16.63 -4.82 -10.71
C VAL A 79 -15.86 -3.90 -9.75
N GLN A 80 -16.45 -3.52 -8.62
CA GLN A 80 -15.78 -2.67 -7.64
C GLN A 80 -14.57 -3.36 -6.99
N ASN A 81 -14.68 -4.64 -6.65
CA ASN A 81 -13.55 -5.39 -6.07
C ASN A 81 -12.42 -5.60 -7.08
N VAL A 82 -12.74 -5.91 -8.34
CA VAL A 82 -11.76 -5.98 -9.44
C VAL A 82 -11.08 -4.64 -9.65
N LYS A 83 -11.86 -3.53 -9.66
CA LYS A 83 -11.30 -2.18 -9.72
C LYS A 83 -10.34 -1.94 -8.55
N ARG A 84 -10.73 -2.25 -7.31
CA ARG A 84 -9.89 -2.09 -6.11
C ARG A 84 -8.57 -2.85 -6.24
N LYS A 85 -8.62 -4.11 -6.70
CA LYS A 85 -7.40 -4.90 -7.00
C LYS A 85 -6.50 -4.14 -7.98
N ASN A 86 -7.03 -3.73 -9.12
CA ASN A 86 -6.24 -3.11 -10.19
C ASN A 86 -5.69 -1.71 -9.85
N VAL A 87 -6.40 -0.93 -9.03
CA VAL A 87 -6.04 0.50 -8.80
C VAL A 87 -5.44 0.78 -7.42
N ILE A 88 -5.52 -0.17 -6.48
CA ILE A 88 -4.97 -0.07 -5.12
C ILE A 88 -3.99 -1.22 -4.87
N TYR A 89 -4.45 -2.47 -4.92
CA TYR A 89 -3.64 -3.60 -4.43
C TYR A 89 -2.45 -3.92 -5.34
N SER A 90 -2.69 -4.11 -6.64
CA SER A 90 -1.63 -4.45 -7.60
C SER A 90 -0.55 -3.37 -7.68
N PRO A 91 -0.88 -2.06 -7.81
CA PRO A 91 0.15 -1.02 -7.84
C PRO A 91 1.02 -0.96 -6.57
N LEU A 92 0.44 -1.22 -5.40
CA LEU A 92 1.19 -1.31 -4.14
C LEU A 92 2.08 -2.56 -4.13
N TYR A 93 1.52 -3.71 -4.51
CA TYR A 93 2.24 -4.98 -4.54
C TYR A 93 3.44 -4.92 -5.48
N ASP A 94 3.23 -4.46 -6.71
CA ASP A 94 4.26 -4.38 -7.74
C ASP A 94 5.41 -3.45 -7.32
N GLU A 95 5.09 -2.28 -6.74
CA GLU A 95 6.08 -1.32 -6.22
C GLU A 95 6.91 -1.93 -5.08
N LEU A 96 6.26 -2.59 -4.11
CA LEU A 96 6.95 -3.18 -2.96
C LEU A 96 7.80 -4.40 -3.34
N VAL A 97 7.32 -5.24 -4.25
CA VAL A 97 8.08 -6.39 -4.77
C VAL A 97 9.29 -5.92 -5.56
N ASP A 98 9.14 -4.93 -6.45
CA ASP A 98 10.28 -4.38 -7.19
C ASP A 98 11.35 -3.80 -6.26
N ILE A 99 10.92 -3.05 -5.24
CA ILE A 99 11.82 -2.52 -4.22
C ILE A 99 12.57 -3.67 -3.51
N GLN A 100 11.85 -4.68 -3.03
CA GLN A 100 12.43 -5.76 -2.24
C GLN A 100 13.37 -6.65 -3.07
N ASP A 101 12.91 -7.07 -4.25
CA ASP A 101 13.54 -8.13 -5.00
C ASP A 101 14.55 -7.66 -6.05
N HIS A 102 14.51 -6.38 -6.45
CA HIS A 102 15.44 -5.81 -7.42
C HIS A 102 16.25 -4.64 -6.86
N ILE A 103 15.60 -3.64 -6.26
CA ILE A 103 16.29 -2.41 -5.82
C ILE A 103 17.18 -2.69 -4.61
N LEU A 104 16.62 -3.25 -3.54
CA LEU A 104 17.35 -3.47 -2.28
C LEU A 104 18.39 -4.60 -2.37
N LYS A 105 18.27 -5.51 -3.34
CA LYS A 105 19.33 -6.48 -3.66
C LYS A 105 20.54 -5.82 -4.31
N LYS A 106 20.32 -4.80 -5.17
CA LYS A 106 21.39 -4.05 -5.84
C LYS A 106 21.97 -2.93 -4.97
N ASN A 107 21.15 -2.35 -4.09
CA ASN A 107 21.52 -1.26 -3.21
C ASN A 107 21.05 -1.55 -1.78
N PRO A 108 21.71 -2.49 -1.08
CA PRO A 108 21.43 -2.77 0.33
C PRO A 108 21.82 -1.56 1.19
N TYR A 109 21.00 -1.28 2.21
CA TYR A 109 21.15 -0.12 3.10
C TYR A 109 21.17 1.24 2.37
N PRO A 110 20.13 1.55 1.58
CA PRO A 110 20.11 2.73 0.73
C PRO A 110 20.17 4.03 1.54
N ASN A 111 21.05 4.96 1.14
CA ASN A 111 21.09 6.32 1.70
C ASN A 111 19.87 7.17 1.31
N TYR A 112 19.28 6.88 0.13
CA TYR A 112 18.18 7.65 -0.42
C TYR A 112 16.92 6.80 -0.50
N ILE A 113 15.81 7.32 0.00
CA ILE A 113 14.48 6.73 -0.13
C ILE A 113 13.51 7.87 -0.39
N PHE A 114 12.66 7.74 -1.41
CA PHE A 114 11.71 8.79 -1.77
C PHE A 114 10.26 8.34 -1.69
N PHE A 115 9.40 9.27 -1.26
CA PHE A 115 7.94 9.12 -1.23
C PHE A 115 7.26 9.93 -2.35
N LYS A 116 8.02 10.27 -3.39
CA LYS A 116 7.57 11.06 -4.54
C LYS A 116 8.16 10.50 -5.82
N LYS A 117 7.54 10.84 -6.94
CA LYS A 117 8.04 10.48 -8.26
C LYS A 117 9.31 11.29 -8.53
N GLU A 118 10.42 10.58 -8.71
CA GLU A 118 11.73 11.15 -9.00
C GLU A 118 12.42 10.33 -10.10
N ILE A 119 13.42 10.92 -10.77
CA ILE A 119 14.24 10.22 -11.77
C ILE A 119 15.12 9.18 -11.06
N GLN A 120 15.32 8.00 -11.68
CA GLN A 120 16.18 6.97 -11.10
C GLN A 120 17.65 7.29 -11.38
N THR A 121 18.49 7.12 -10.37
CA THR A 121 19.95 7.23 -10.50
C THR A 121 20.56 5.91 -10.99
N ILE A 122 21.84 5.94 -11.39
CA ILE A 122 22.58 4.74 -11.82
C ILE A 122 22.51 3.64 -10.75
N LEU A 123 22.78 3.98 -9.49
CA LEU A 123 22.49 3.12 -8.35
C LEU A 123 20.99 3.24 -8.03
N PRO A 124 20.18 2.18 -8.20
CA PRO A 124 18.76 2.27 -7.96
C PRO A 124 18.47 2.49 -6.46
N HIS A 125 17.43 3.26 -6.16
CA HIS A 125 17.00 3.53 -4.79
C HIS A 125 15.47 3.39 -4.63
N PRO A 126 14.97 3.05 -3.43
CA PRO A 126 13.55 2.80 -3.22
C PRO A 126 12.67 4.03 -3.39
N LYS A 127 11.49 3.82 -4.00
CA LYS A 127 10.50 4.86 -4.28
C LYS A 127 9.09 4.38 -3.94
N PHE A 128 8.52 4.95 -2.89
CA PHE A 128 7.19 4.61 -2.36
C PHE A 128 6.16 5.64 -2.84
N THR A 129 5.76 5.53 -4.10
CA THR A 129 4.89 6.52 -4.77
C THR A 129 3.43 6.08 -4.83
N ALA A 130 3.16 4.77 -4.88
CA ALA A 130 1.81 4.25 -5.04
C ALA A 130 0.96 4.60 -3.83
N TRP A 131 1.50 4.39 -2.62
CA TRP A 131 0.79 4.70 -1.38
C TRP A 131 0.45 6.17 -1.22
N ARG A 132 1.41 7.06 -1.50
CA ARG A 132 1.21 8.51 -1.42
C ARG A 132 0.17 9.01 -2.42
N ARG A 133 0.17 8.46 -3.64
CA ARG A 133 -0.88 8.75 -4.63
C ARG A 133 -2.25 8.31 -4.13
N ILE A 134 -2.37 7.13 -3.54
CA ILE A 134 -3.63 6.62 -3.00
C ILE A 134 -4.11 7.51 -1.84
N LYS A 135 -3.24 7.87 -0.89
CA LYS A 135 -3.55 8.81 0.22
C LYS A 135 -4.05 10.17 -0.27
N SER A 136 -3.58 10.64 -1.42
CA SER A 136 -3.93 11.95 -1.96
C SER A 136 -5.26 12.01 -2.73
N ASP A 137 -5.93 10.88 -3.00
CA ASP A 137 -7.16 10.87 -3.80
C ASP A 137 -8.29 10.02 -3.22
N THR A 138 -9.41 9.96 -3.94
CA THR A 138 -10.63 9.30 -3.48
C THR A 138 -10.49 7.80 -3.26
N ARG A 139 -9.45 7.16 -3.83
CA ARG A 139 -9.19 5.72 -3.65
C ARG A 139 -8.90 5.39 -2.20
N TYR A 140 -8.35 6.32 -1.42
CA TYR A 140 -8.10 6.12 0.01
C TYR A 140 -9.34 5.64 0.77
N LEU A 141 -10.52 6.15 0.43
CA LEU A 141 -11.81 5.77 1.03
C LEU A 141 -12.22 4.33 0.72
N GLU A 142 -11.64 3.73 -0.31
CA GLU A 142 -11.90 2.34 -0.72
C GLU A 142 -10.87 1.35 -0.14
N VAL A 143 -9.83 1.84 0.55
CA VAL A 143 -8.78 1.01 1.14
C VAL A 143 -9.29 0.39 2.46
N PRO A 144 -9.15 -0.93 2.68
CA PRO A 144 -9.49 -1.53 3.96
C PRO A 144 -8.61 -1.00 5.11
N ASP A 145 -9.18 -0.74 6.28
CA ASP A 145 -8.46 -0.20 7.46
C ASP A 145 -7.22 -1.03 7.84
N VAL A 146 -7.30 -2.36 7.68
CA VAL A 146 -6.17 -3.25 7.95
C VAL A 146 -4.98 -2.94 7.04
N LEU A 147 -5.24 -2.70 5.75
CA LEU A 147 -4.19 -2.32 4.80
C LEU A 147 -3.69 -0.90 5.07
N VAL A 148 -4.56 0.04 5.45
CA VAL A 148 -4.14 1.39 5.86
C VAL A 148 -3.12 1.30 7.00
N LYS A 149 -3.47 0.61 8.09
CA LYS A 149 -2.58 0.46 9.25
C LYS A 149 -1.24 -0.17 8.88
N GLN A 150 -1.26 -1.22 8.06
CA GLN A 150 -0.05 -1.90 7.60
C GLN A 150 0.85 -0.97 6.76
N MET A 151 0.27 -0.18 5.86
CA MET A 151 1.02 0.74 5.02
C MET A 151 1.58 1.94 5.81
N GLU A 152 0.83 2.47 6.78
CA GLU A 152 1.34 3.51 7.69
C GLU A 152 2.50 2.98 8.55
N GLN A 153 2.38 1.75 9.08
CA GLN A 153 3.46 1.12 9.84
C GLN A 153 4.74 0.94 8.98
N LEU A 154 4.57 0.59 7.69
CA LEU A 154 5.68 0.51 6.75
C LEU A 154 6.32 1.89 6.50
N GLU A 155 5.51 2.92 6.22
CA GLU A 155 5.98 4.30 6.01
C GLU A 155 6.75 4.81 7.24
N GLU A 156 6.24 4.57 8.45
CA GLU A 156 6.87 4.94 9.71
C GLU A 156 8.20 4.21 9.94
N SER A 157 8.25 2.89 9.71
CA SER A 157 9.48 2.11 9.83
C SER A 157 10.59 2.60 8.88
N ILE A 158 10.21 3.04 7.67
CA ILE A 158 11.15 3.60 6.70
C ILE A 158 11.68 4.95 7.18
N HIS A 159 10.81 5.81 7.74
CA HIS A 159 11.25 7.09 8.30
C HIS A 159 12.22 6.92 9.46
N TYR A 160 11.95 5.99 10.39
CA TYR A 160 12.90 5.68 11.46
C TYR A 160 14.24 5.18 10.90
N TYR A 161 14.22 4.33 9.87
CA TYR A 161 15.43 3.90 9.20
C TYR A 161 16.22 5.10 8.64
N GLN A 162 15.56 6.04 7.94
CA GLN A 162 16.22 7.23 7.39
C GLN A 162 16.88 8.09 8.48
N GLU A 163 16.21 8.27 9.61
CA GLU A 163 16.74 9.04 10.74
C GLU A 163 18.01 8.40 11.32
N VAL A 164 17.97 7.10 11.64
CA VAL A 164 19.15 6.41 12.19
C VAL A 164 20.26 6.29 11.15
N ARG A 165 19.92 6.21 9.85
CA ARG A 165 20.88 6.15 8.75
C ARG A 165 21.70 7.43 8.64
N GLN A 166 21.06 8.58 8.83
CA GLN A 166 21.74 9.88 8.84
C GLN A 166 22.69 9.99 10.03
N LYS A 167 22.23 9.65 11.25
CA LYS A 167 23.06 9.64 12.46
C LYS A 167 24.30 8.75 12.31
N ALA A 168 24.14 7.58 11.70
CA ALA A 168 25.26 6.68 11.45
C ALA A 168 26.26 7.23 10.42
N ASN A 169 25.82 8.01 9.44
CA ASN A 169 26.74 8.67 8.50
C ASN A 169 27.66 9.66 9.23
N ASP A 170 27.09 10.46 10.12
CA ASP A 170 27.86 11.44 10.91
C ASP A 170 28.85 10.72 11.84
N GLU A 171 28.40 9.65 12.50
CA GLU A 171 29.25 8.83 13.38
C GLU A 171 30.42 8.17 12.63
N ILE A 172 30.16 7.61 11.45
CA ILE A 172 31.21 7.00 10.61
C ILE A 172 32.25 8.03 10.20
N GLN A 173 31.83 9.26 9.86
CA GLN A 173 32.76 10.34 9.54
C GLN A 173 33.61 10.74 10.77
N ASN A 174 33.00 10.79 11.95
CA ASN A 174 33.73 11.06 13.19
C ASN A 174 34.77 9.98 13.50
N ILE A 175 34.39 8.70 13.36
CA ILE A 175 35.30 7.55 13.56
C ILE A 175 36.45 7.61 12.56
N LEU A 176 36.18 7.82 11.27
CA LEU A 176 37.20 7.96 10.23
C LEU A 176 38.22 9.04 10.62
N ASN A 177 37.73 10.24 10.93
CA ASN A 177 38.59 11.37 11.27
C ASN A 177 39.37 11.16 12.58
N SER A 178 38.79 10.45 13.56
CA SER A 178 39.50 10.07 14.78
C SER A 178 40.63 9.09 14.49
N VAL A 179 40.40 8.05 13.69
CA VAL A 179 41.43 7.05 13.37
C VAL A 179 42.57 7.68 12.56
N LEU A 180 42.27 8.60 11.64
CA LEU A 180 43.29 9.34 10.90
C LEU A 180 44.18 10.17 11.85
N LYS A 181 43.57 10.92 12.78
CA LYS A 181 44.30 11.69 13.80
C LYS A 181 45.16 10.80 14.71
N ASP A 182 44.62 9.67 15.16
CA ASP A 182 45.33 8.71 16.02
C ASP A 182 46.59 8.15 15.33
N ASN A 183 46.63 8.17 13.99
CA ASN A 183 47.78 7.74 13.18
C ASN A 183 48.59 8.92 12.61
N ASN A 184 48.44 10.13 13.15
CA ASN A 184 49.13 11.37 12.73
C ASN A 184 48.90 11.76 11.26
N LEU A 185 47.71 11.46 10.73
CA LEU A 185 47.28 11.87 9.40
C LEU A 185 46.28 13.03 9.47
N ASN A 186 46.16 13.75 8.35
CA ASN A 186 45.15 14.78 8.21
C ASN A 186 43.74 14.17 8.21
N THR A 187 42.77 14.93 8.69
CA THR A 187 41.36 14.54 8.59
C THR A 187 40.89 14.60 7.14
N CYS A 188 39.92 13.75 6.81
CA CYS A 188 39.32 13.74 5.48
C CYS A 188 38.59 15.07 5.21
N SER A 189 38.90 15.67 4.07
CA SER A 189 38.31 16.94 3.60
C SER A 189 37.02 16.75 2.78
N LEU A 190 36.70 15.52 2.40
CA LEU A 190 35.50 15.21 1.62
C LEU A 190 34.23 15.47 2.44
N ILE A 191 33.35 16.29 1.86
CA ILE A 191 32.03 16.57 2.44
C ILE A 191 31.16 15.31 2.35
N ASN A 192 30.47 14.97 3.44
CA ASN A 192 29.60 13.80 3.56
C ASN A 192 30.31 12.46 3.35
N VAL A 193 31.61 12.36 3.67
CA VAL A 193 32.39 11.13 3.50
C VAL A 193 31.75 9.93 4.19
N GLY A 194 31.11 10.13 5.34
CA GLY A 194 30.38 9.07 6.03
C GLY A 194 29.28 8.44 5.17
N SER A 195 28.54 9.25 4.40
CA SER A 195 27.53 8.73 3.46
C SER A 195 28.11 7.91 2.30
N ILE A 196 29.33 8.22 1.89
CA ILE A 196 30.04 7.58 0.76
C ILE A 196 30.52 6.18 1.13
N ILE A 197 31.04 6.00 2.35
CA ILE A 197 31.64 4.74 2.80
C ILE A 197 30.72 3.89 3.68
N SER A 198 29.64 4.46 4.20
CA SER A 198 28.72 3.75 5.10
C SER A 198 28.03 2.56 4.46
N GLY A 199 27.78 2.60 3.14
CA GLY A 199 27.27 1.44 2.42
C GLY A 199 28.18 0.24 2.56
N ASP A 200 29.49 0.42 2.40
CA ASP A 200 30.47 -0.66 2.49
C ASP A 200 30.60 -1.18 3.93
N ILE A 201 30.63 -0.27 4.91
CA ILE A 201 30.67 -0.61 6.34
C ILE A 201 29.43 -1.41 6.75
N LEU A 202 28.23 -0.97 6.34
CA LEU A 202 26.98 -1.64 6.71
C LEU A 202 26.88 -3.03 6.10
N ASN A 203 27.37 -3.19 4.85
CA ASN A 203 27.43 -4.47 4.15
C ASN A 203 28.61 -5.36 4.59
N GLN A 204 29.54 -4.84 5.40
CA GLN A 204 30.76 -5.54 5.79
C GLN A 204 31.63 -5.90 4.57
N ASN A 205 31.59 -5.08 3.53
CA ASN A 205 32.49 -5.23 2.39
C ASN A 205 33.84 -4.66 2.81
N GLU A 206 34.87 -5.49 2.94
CA GLU A 206 36.22 -5.05 3.31
C GLU A 206 36.92 -4.36 2.12
N ILE A 207 36.47 -3.15 1.80
CA ILE A 207 37.12 -2.27 0.83
C ILE A 207 38.21 -1.43 1.49
N ASP A 208 39.14 -0.93 0.67
CA ASP A 208 40.14 0.06 1.09
C ASP A 208 39.49 1.44 1.29
N ILE A 209 39.00 1.68 2.52
CA ILE A 209 38.34 2.93 2.92
C ILE A 209 39.33 4.10 2.78
N TYR A 210 40.58 3.91 3.20
CA TYR A 210 41.60 4.94 3.12
C TYR A 210 41.77 5.43 1.67
N HIS A 211 42.00 4.52 0.72
CA HIS A 211 42.13 4.86 -0.69
C HIS A 211 40.89 5.60 -1.23
N LYS A 212 39.68 5.13 -0.87
CA LYS A 212 38.41 5.75 -1.28
C LYS A 212 38.18 7.16 -0.72
N THR A 213 38.84 7.53 0.38
CA THR A 213 38.56 8.77 1.14
C THR A 213 39.69 9.78 1.14
N MET A 214 40.95 9.33 1.00
CA MET A 214 42.14 10.16 1.18
C MET A 214 43.00 10.29 -0.08
N GLU A 215 42.89 9.38 -1.06
CA GLU A 215 43.77 9.41 -2.25
C GLU A 215 43.39 10.49 -3.29
N ILE A 216 42.29 11.20 -3.07
CA ILE A 216 41.91 12.39 -3.84
C ILE A 216 42.65 13.61 -3.25
N GLY A 217 43.99 13.64 -3.37
CA GLY A 217 44.82 14.74 -2.88
C GLY A 217 46.32 14.47 -3.01
N ASN A 218 47.12 15.54 -2.98
CA ASN A 218 48.61 15.49 -3.00
C ASN A 218 49.22 14.99 -1.67
N GLU A 219 48.48 14.22 -0.86
CA GLU A 219 48.99 13.72 0.41
C GLU A 219 49.93 12.54 0.19
N LYS A 220 50.98 12.45 1.01
CA LYS A 220 51.97 11.37 0.95
C LYS A 220 51.24 10.02 0.97
N THR A 221 51.49 9.20 -0.04
CA THR A 221 51.10 7.79 -0.03
C THR A 221 51.72 7.12 1.19
N ILE A 222 50.86 6.71 2.13
CA ILE A 222 51.27 5.89 3.26
C ILE A 222 51.64 4.50 2.77
N ASP A 223 52.49 3.79 3.52
CA ASP A 223 52.82 2.41 3.21
C ASP A 223 51.60 1.49 3.39
N GLU A 224 51.63 0.36 2.69
CA GLU A 224 50.53 -0.61 2.67
C GLU A 224 50.18 -1.16 4.05
N PHE A 225 51.17 -1.36 4.92
CA PHE A 225 50.94 -1.88 6.26
C PHE A 225 50.18 -0.86 7.13
N THR A 226 50.57 0.41 7.08
CA THR A 226 49.86 1.49 7.76
C THR A 226 48.42 1.63 7.24
N ARG A 227 48.23 1.54 5.91
CA ARG A 227 46.91 1.60 5.28
C ARG A 227 45.99 0.46 5.72
N GLU A 228 46.49 -0.77 5.72
CA GLU A 228 45.73 -1.93 6.16
C GLU A 228 45.35 -1.84 7.64
N LYS A 229 46.28 -1.38 8.49
CA LYS A 229 46.03 -1.14 9.92
C LYS A 229 44.90 -0.12 10.12
N ILE A 230 44.94 1.01 9.39
CA ILE A 230 43.91 2.06 9.46
C ILE A 230 42.55 1.52 9.03
N ASN A 231 42.48 0.82 7.89
CA ASN A 231 41.24 0.22 7.41
C ASN A 231 40.63 -0.74 8.43
N LYS A 232 41.44 -1.65 9.01
CA LYS A 232 41.00 -2.57 10.06
C LYS A 232 40.45 -1.84 11.29
N GLU A 233 41.14 -0.79 11.73
CA GLU A 233 40.71 0.00 12.89
C GLU A 233 39.38 0.73 12.62
N ILE A 234 39.20 1.31 11.43
CA ILE A 234 37.94 1.94 11.02
C ILE A 234 36.80 0.92 11.03
N TYR A 235 37.00 -0.24 10.38
CA TYR A 235 35.98 -1.29 10.39
C TYR A 235 35.67 -1.77 11.80
N TYR A 236 36.68 -1.97 12.64
CA TYR A 236 36.48 -2.39 14.03
C TYR A 236 35.64 -1.38 14.81
N ARG A 237 36.04 -0.10 14.82
CA ARG A 237 35.31 0.94 15.55
C ARG A 237 33.89 1.14 15.01
N CYS A 238 33.72 1.19 13.68
CA CYS A 238 32.41 1.35 13.06
C CYS A 238 31.49 0.15 13.32
N ASN A 239 31.99 -1.09 13.28
CA ASN A 239 31.16 -2.28 13.52
C ASN A 239 30.71 -2.41 14.98
N ASN A 240 31.45 -1.85 15.92
CA ASN A 240 31.11 -1.82 17.34
C ASN A 240 30.32 -0.56 17.75
N ALA A 241 30.18 0.43 16.86
CA ALA A 241 29.45 1.65 17.15
C ALA A 241 27.94 1.41 17.18
N GLN A 242 27.29 1.92 18.23
CA GLN A 242 25.86 1.70 18.48
C GLN A 242 24.97 2.18 17.32
N ALA A 243 25.32 3.31 16.69
CA ALA A 243 24.57 3.86 15.55
C ALA A 243 24.53 2.89 14.35
N ILE A 244 25.63 2.19 14.07
CA ILE A 244 25.74 1.24 12.95
C ILE A 244 24.93 -0.03 13.26
N ILE A 245 25.01 -0.52 14.50
CA ILE A 245 24.21 -1.65 14.98
C ILE A 245 22.71 -1.33 14.87
N GLU A 246 22.32 -0.12 15.25
CA GLU A 246 20.93 0.35 15.18
C GLU A 246 20.41 0.44 13.73
N VAL A 247 21.22 0.95 12.79
CA VAL A 247 20.86 0.96 11.37
C VAL A 247 20.61 -0.46 10.86
N ARG A 248 21.48 -1.42 11.20
CA ARG A 248 21.30 -2.83 10.81
C ARG A 248 20.00 -3.42 11.37
N LYS A 249 19.67 -3.09 12.62
CA LYS A 249 18.41 -3.50 13.27
C LYS A 249 17.20 -2.91 12.55
N LYS A 250 17.18 -1.59 12.34
CA LYS A 250 16.06 -0.88 11.70
C LYS A 250 15.86 -1.25 10.24
N TYR A 251 16.94 -1.53 9.52
CA TYR A 251 16.85 -2.07 8.16
C TYR A 251 16.17 -3.44 8.13
N LYS A 252 16.55 -4.37 9.03
CA LYS A 252 15.91 -5.69 9.13
C LYS A 252 14.43 -5.58 9.53
N GLU A 253 14.10 -4.66 10.44
CA GLU A 253 12.72 -4.38 10.86
C GLU A 253 11.87 -3.91 9.67
N TRP A 254 12.37 -2.92 8.91
CA TRP A 254 11.72 -2.44 7.69
C TRP A 254 11.51 -3.57 6.68
N LEU A 255 12.56 -4.34 6.36
CA LEU A 255 12.44 -5.46 5.41
C LEU A 255 11.39 -6.48 5.86
N ASN A 256 11.28 -6.76 7.15
CA ASN A 256 10.28 -7.68 7.67
C ASN A 256 8.86 -7.13 7.51
N ILE A 257 8.63 -5.85 7.85
CA ILE A 257 7.32 -5.19 7.69
C ILE A 257 6.94 -5.12 6.20
N GLN A 258 7.89 -4.82 5.32
CA GLN A 258 7.65 -4.80 3.88
C GLN A 258 7.22 -6.18 3.35
N ARG A 259 7.89 -7.25 3.78
CA ARG A 259 7.54 -8.62 3.42
C ARG A 259 6.12 -9.01 3.88
N GLN A 260 5.76 -8.66 5.12
CA GLN A 260 4.40 -8.87 5.64
C GLN A 260 3.36 -8.09 4.83
N THR A 261 3.70 -6.88 4.40
CA THR A 261 2.82 -6.03 3.57
C THR A 261 2.62 -6.64 2.18
N ILE A 262 3.68 -7.14 1.55
CA ILE A 262 3.62 -7.86 0.26
C ILE A 262 2.74 -9.11 0.39
N GLU A 263 2.90 -9.88 1.47
CA GLU A 263 2.07 -11.07 1.73
C GLU A 263 0.58 -10.72 1.89
N MET A 264 0.27 -9.70 2.68
CA MET A 264 -1.11 -9.21 2.84
C MET A 264 -1.72 -8.79 1.49
N LEU A 265 -0.98 -8.02 0.69
CA LEU A 265 -1.42 -7.60 -0.63
C LEU A 265 -1.64 -8.80 -1.57
N SER A 266 -0.75 -9.79 -1.54
CA SER A 266 -0.88 -11.03 -2.31
C SER A 266 -2.18 -11.77 -1.97
N ILE A 267 -2.51 -11.88 -0.68
CA ILE A 267 -3.75 -12.52 -0.21
C ILE A 267 -4.98 -11.73 -0.70
N LEU A 268 -4.96 -10.41 -0.57
CA LEU A 268 -6.06 -9.54 -1.03
C LEU A 268 -6.29 -9.67 -2.54
N ILE A 269 -5.21 -9.70 -3.33
CA ILE A 269 -5.25 -9.90 -4.78
C ILE A 269 -5.83 -11.28 -5.13
N LYS A 270 -5.31 -12.35 -4.50
CA LYS A 270 -5.79 -13.73 -4.71
C LYS A 270 -7.26 -13.89 -4.36
N GLN A 271 -7.72 -13.28 -3.27
CA GLN A 271 -9.14 -13.30 -2.89
C GLN A 271 -10.03 -12.68 -3.96
N VAL A 272 -9.61 -11.57 -4.57
CA VAL A 272 -10.39 -10.95 -5.65
C VAL A 272 -10.40 -11.84 -6.88
N LEU A 273 -9.25 -12.38 -7.28
CA LEU A 273 -9.13 -13.29 -8.44
C LEU A 273 -10.07 -14.49 -8.29
N VAL A 274 -9.98 -15.23 -7.19
CA VAL A 274 -10.78 -16.46 -6.95
C VAL A 274 -12.28 -16.16 -6.85
N ARG A 275 -12.68 -15.02 -6.28
CA ARG A 275 -14.11 -14.73 -6.04
C ARG A 275 -14.83 -14.06 -7.21
N TYR A 276 -14.09 -13.37 -8.08
CA TYR A 276 -14.70 -12.46 -9.07
C TYR A 276 -14.16 -12.60 -10.49
N GLU A 277 -13.01 -13.24 -10.71
CA GLU A 277 -12.39 -13.39 -12.03
C GLU A 277 -12.06 -14.85 -12.42
N GLY A 278 -12.15 -15.79 -11.47
CA GLY A 278 -11.96 -17.23 -11.67
C GLY A 278 -13.26 -17.97 -11.99
#